data_AF-V7BXE8-F1
#
_entry.id   AF-V7BXE8-F1
#
_cell.length_a   1.000
_cell.length_b   1.000
_cell.length_c   1.000
_cell.angle_alpha   90.00
_cell.angle_beta   90.00
_cell.angle_gamma   90.00
#
_symmetry.space_group_name_H-M   'P 1'
#
loop_
_entity.id
_entity.type
_entity.pdbx_description
1 polymer ?
#
loop_
_entity_poly.entity_id
_entity_poly.type
_entity_poly.pdbx_seq_one_letter_code
_entity_poly.pdbx_strand_id
1 'polypeptide(L)'
;QFGKSVVLSGPIIPEPPNTVLDEKWSAWLGSFKDGSVVFCALGSEWKLPHGQFQELLLGLELTGLPFLAVVKVPIGFETIEAALPEGFKERIEGRGIVHSGWIQQQLILEHSSVGCFITHCGAGSLTEALVNKCQMVLLPQLDGDHIINARMMGSNLKVGVEVEKGEEDGWFTKESVSKAVKIVMDEENEVGREVRENHAKLRNFLERFIPKFGVNFRILGENGDDWAKENIQS
;
A
#
# COMPACT_ATOMS: atom_id res chain seq x y z
N GLN A 1 20.90 20.02 14.26
CA GLN A 1 21.47 19.06 15.25
C GLN A 1 22.40 18.13 14.48
N PHE A 2 23.71 18.35 14.54
CA PHE A 2 24.71 17.45 13.94
C PHE A 2 25.70 17.05 15.04
N GLY A 3 26.14 15.78 15.08
CA GLY A 3 27.13 15.27 16.04
C GLY A 3 26.59 14.40 17.19
N LYS A 4 25.31 13.96 17.15
CA LYS A 4 24.81 12.92 18.05
C LYS A 4 25.04 11.54 17.44
N SER A 5 25.40 10.55 18.25
CA SER A 5 25.47 9.14 17.82
C SER A 5 24.10 8.70 17.30
N VAL A 6 24.08 8.16 16.07
CA VAL A 6 22.89 7.59 15.45
C VAL A 6 22.94 6.08 15.66
N VAL A 7 21.88 5.51 16.24
CA VAL A 7 21.72 4.06 16.35
C VAL A 7 20.70 3.65 15.30
N LEU A 8 21.14 2.87 14.32
CA LEU A 8 20.27 2.26 13.33
C LEU A 8 19.66 1.00 13.96
N SER A 9 18.41 1.08 14.42
CA SER A 9 17.70 -0.07 15.01
C SER A 9 17.17 -1.06 13.97
N GLY A 10 17.31 -0.73 12.67
CA GLY A 10 16.63 -1.45 11.60
C GLY A 10 15.14 -1.07 11.50
N PRO A 11 14.41 -1.68 10.55
CA PRO A 11 12.99 -1.42 10.35
C PRO A 11 12.18 -1.87 11.57
N ILE A 12 11.27 -1.00 12.03
CA ILE A 12 10.33 -1.36 13.10
C ILE A 12 9.25 -2.23 12.46
N ILE A 13 9.43 -3.55 12.56
CA ILE A 13 8.47 -4.50 12.04
C ILE A 13 7.25 -4.55 12.99
N PRO A 14 6.02 -4.45 12.48
CA PRO A 14 4.81 -4.63 13.27
C PRO A 14 4.82 -5.97 14.00
N GLU A 15 4.41 -5.97 15.26
CA GLU A 15 4.18 -7.24 15.96
C GLU A 15 3.08 -8.03 15.25
N PRO A 16 3.16 -9.37 15.21
CA PRO A 16 2.09 -10.18 14.64
C PRO A 16 0.75 -9.87 15.32
N PRO A 17 -0.36 -9.81 14.56
CA PRO A 17 -1.65 -9.51 15.15
C PRO A 17 -2.04 -10.61 16.13
N ASN A 18 -2.50 -10.22 17.31
CA ASN A 18 -2.99 -11.14 18.35
C ASN A 18 -4.50 -11.42 18.25
N THR A 19 -5.11 -11.01 17.14
CA THR A 19 -6.54 -11.18 16.84
C THR A 19 -6.71 -11.88 15.50
N VAL A 20 -7.92 -12.37 15.23
CA VAL A 20 -8.30 -12.92 13.93
C VAL A 20 -9.03 -11.86 13.11
N LEU A 21 -8.93 -11.95 11.79
CA LEU A 21 -9.64 -11.04 10.89
C LEU A 21 -11.15 -11.16 11.09
N ASP A 22 -11.83 -10.03 11.25
CA ASP A 22 -13.29 -9.98 11.37
C ASP A 22 -13.95 -10.80 10.26
N GLU A 23 -14.94 -11.60 10.63
CA GLU A 23 -15.61 -12.56 9.74
C GLU A 23 -16.14 -11.88 8.47
N LYS A 24 -16.63 -10.64 8.58
CA LYS A 24 -17.06 -9.82 7.44
C LYS A 24 -15.96 -9.67 6.40
N TRP A 25 -14.76 -9.28 6.81
CA TRP A 25 -13.65 -9.03 5.89
C TRP A 25 -13.06 -10.34 5.39
N SER A 26 -12.93 -11.33 6.27
CA SER A 26 -12.45 -12.66 5.90
C SER A 26 -13.38 -13.33 4.86
N ALA A 27 -14.69 -13.31 5.06
CA ALA A 27 -15.65 -13.89 4.13
C ALA A 27 -15.67 -13.18 2.78
N TRP A 28 -15.64 -11.84 2.78
CA TRP A 28 -15.62 -11.08 1.53
C TRP A 28 -14.32 -11.31 0.75
N LEU A 29 -13.16 -11.20 1.41
CA LEU A 29 -11.85 -11.45 0.78
C LEU A 29 -11.69 -12.89 0.32
N GLY A 30 -12.22 -13.86 1.07
CA GLY A 30 -12.18 -15.29 0.74
C GLY A 30 -13.06 -15.69 -0.44
N SER A 31 -13.91 -14.79 -0.93
CA SER A 31 -14.73 -15.04 -2.14
C SER A 31 -13.96 -14.81 -3.46
N PHE A 32 -12.74 -14.26 -3.39
CA PHE A 32 -11.92 -13.93 -4.55
C PHE A 32 -10.69 -14.83 -4.66
N LYS A 33 -10.13 -14.89 -5.86
CA LYS A 33 -8.90 -15.64 -6.13
C LYS A 33 -7.71 -15.03 -5.39
N ASP A 34 -6.72 -15.86 -5.10
CA ASP A 34 -5.43 -15.41 -4.58
C ASP A 34 -4.84 -14.30 -5.46
N GLY A 35 -4.29 -13.27 -4.81
CA GLY A 35 -3.62 -12.15 -5.46
C GLY A 35 -4.50 -11.32 -6.40
N SER A 36 -5.84 -11.35 -6.30
CA SER A 36 -6.73 -10.65 -7.22
C SER A 36 -7.36 -9.37 -6.69
N VAL A 37 -7.36 -9.16 -5.37
CA VAL A 37 -8.01 -8.02 -4.70
C VAL A 37 -7.04 -6.85 -4.57
N VAL A 38 -7.53 -5.65 -4.90
CA VAL A 38 -6.87 -4.38 -4.60
C VAL A 38 -7.34 -3.88 -3.25
N PHE A 39 -6.44 -3.87 -2.27
CA PHE A 39 -6.66 -3.15 -1.02
C PHE A 39 -6.13 -1.73 -1.16
N CYS A 40 -6.92 -0.73 -0.79
CA CYS A 40 -6.51 0.67 -0.79
C CYS A 40 -6.75 1.24 0.60
N ALA A 41 -5.71 1.77 1.25
CA ALA A 41 -5.85 2.43 2.54
C ALA A 41 -4.99 3.69 2.61
N LEU A 42 -5.66 4.82 2.81
CA LEU A 42 -5.02 6.14 2.79
C LEU A 42 -4.71 6.71 4.18
N GLY A 43 -4.63 5.83 5.19
CA GLY A 43 -4.32 6.20 6.56
C GLY A 43 -5.50 6.85 7.30
N SER A 44 -5.28 7.19 8.57
CA SER A 44 -6.33 7.72 9.45
C SER A 44 -6.60 9.22 9.26
N GLU A 45 -5.65 9.96 8.69
CA GLU A 45 -5.65 11.43 8.66
C GLU A 45 -6.00 12.01 7.29
N TRP A 46 -5.73 11.29 6.19
CA TRP A 46 -5.86 11.88 4.87
C TRP A 46 -7.33 11.97 4.43
N LYS A 47 -7.85 13.20 4.43
CA LYS A 47 -9.12 13.54 3.79
C LYS A 47 -8.85 14.07 2.38
N LEU A 48 -9.33 13.33 1.38
CA LEU A 48 -9.22 13.78 -0.01
C LEU A 48 -10.21 14.93 -0.29
N PRO A 49 -9.84 15.91 -1.13
CA PRO A 49 -10.80 16.74 -1.83
C PRO A 49 -11.78 15.87 -2.62
N HIS A 50 -13.03 16.30 -2.74
CA HIS A 50 -14.10 15.51 -3.36
C HIS A 50 -13.76 15.01 -4.77
N GLY A 51 -13.21 15.87 -5.63
CA GLY A 51 -12.79 15.46 -6.98
C GLY A 51 -11.76 14.33 -6.95
N GLN A 52 -10.74 14.42 -6.11
CA GLN A 52 -9.71 13.38 -5.97
C GLN A 52 -10.23 12.09 -5.34
N PHE A 53 -11.19 12.21 -4.41
CA PHE A 53 -11.92 11.04 -3.89
C PHE A 53 -12.66 10.31 -5.02
N GLN A 54 -13.36 11.04 -5.91
CA GLN A 54 -14.05 10.42 -7.04
C GLN A 54 -13.08 9.83 -8.07
N GLU A 55 -11.98 10.53 -8.40
CA GLU A 55 -10.94 10.01 -9.30
C GLU A 55 -10.33 8.71 -8.77
N LEU A 56 -10.09 8.60 -7.46
CA LEU A 56 -9.59 7.36 -6.84
C LEU A 56 -10.58 6.20 -7.04
N LEU A 57 -11.85 6.43 -6.70
CA LEU A 57 -12.89 5.40 -6.78
C LEU A 57 -13.17 4.96 -8.21
N LEU A 58 -13.24 5.92 -9.14
CA LEU A 58 -13.36 5.63 -10.56
C LEU A 58 -12.11 4.89 -11.06
N GLY A 59 -10.91 5.26 -10.61
CA GLY A 59 -9.68 4.58 -10.99
C GLY A 59 -9.68 3.10 -10.60
N LEU A 60 -10.11 2.80 -9.36
CA LEU A 60 -10.34 1.45 -8.87
C LEU A 60 -11.41 0.71 -9.70
N GLU A 61 -12.52 1.36 -10.01
CA GLU A 61 -13.58 0.81 -10.86
C GLU A 61 -13.02 0.43 -12.25
N LEU A 62 -12.25 1.32 -12.88
CA LEU A 62 -11.62 1.18 -14.20
C LEU A 62 -10.61 0.01 -14.28
N THR A 63 -10.11 -0.48 -13.14
CA THR A 63 -9.27 -1.68 -13.12
C THR A 63 -10.04 -2.94 -13.50
N GLY A 64 -11.34 -2.98 -13.24
CA GLY A 64 -12.16 -4.19 -13.33
C GLY A 64 -11.88 -5.22 -12.23
N LEU A 65 -10.96 -4.95 -11.30
CA LEU A 65 -10.59 -5.85 -10.21
C LEU A 65 -11.53 -5.69 -9.01
N PRO A 66 -11.63 -6.71 -8.13
CA PRO A 66 -12.19 -6.55 -6.80
C PRO A 66 -11.38 -5.57 -5.96
N PHE A 67 -12.04 -4.74 -5.15
CA PHE A 67 -11.31 -3.80 -4.31
C PHE A 67 -11.99 -3.51 -2.96
N LEU A 68 -11.16 -3.25 -1.95
CA LEU A 68 -11.56 -2.72 -0.66
C LEU A 68 -10.84 -1.39 -0.44
N ALA A 69 -11.59 -0.29 -0.52
CA ALA A 69 -11.08 1.06 -0.34
C ALA A 69 -11.44 1.61 1.05
N VAL A 70 -10.43 1.78 1.90
CA VAL A 70 -10.54 2.35 3.24
C VAL A 70 -10.05 3.79 3.21
N VAL A 71 -11.01 4.70 3.25
CA VAL A 71 -10.80 6.13 3.02
C VAL A 71 -11.61 6.95 4.02
N LYS A 72 -11.14 8.16 4.33
CA LYS A 72 -11.90 9.10 5.16
C LYS A 72 -13.03 9.71 4.35
N VAL A 73 -14.07 10.18 5.05
CA VAL A 73 -15.09 11.03 4.44
C VAL A 73 -14.40 12.24 3.80
N PRO A 74 -14.62 12.51 2.50
CA PRO A 74 -13.94 13.58 1.79
C PRO A 74 -14.34 14.96 2.30
N ILE A 75 -13.49 15.94 2.03
CA ILE A 75 -13.70 17.34 2.48
C ILE A 75 -15.01 17.88 1.89
N GLY A 76 -15.85 18.46 2.74
CA GLY A 76 -17.13 19.06 2.35
C GLY A 76 -18.33 18.11 2.42
N PHE A 77 -18.15 16.88 2.92
CA PHE A 77 -19.20 15.86 3.02
C PHE A 77 -19.33 15.33 4.45
N GLU A 78 -20.54 14.87 4.81
CA GLU A 78 -20.83 14.25 6.11
C GLU A 78 -20.65 12.73 6.09
N THR A 79 -20.86 12.10 4.92
CA THR A 79 -20.80 10.64 4.75
C THR A 79 -20.08 10.26 3.44
N ILE A 80 -19.59 9.02 3.35
CA ILE A 80 -19.03 8.49 2.10
C ILE A 80 -20.10 8.47 1.02
N GLU A 81 -21.30 8.02 1.38
CA GLU A 81 -22.42 7.79 0.48
C GLU A 81 -22.82 9.05 -0.29
N ALA A 82 -22.79 10.21 0.38
CA ALA A 82 -23.10 11.49 -0.24
C ALA A 82 -22.03 11.97 -1.24
N ALA A 83 -20.81 11.42 -1.17
CA ALA A 83 -19.68 11.84 -2.00
C ALA A 83 -19.38 10.89 -3.17
N LEU A 84 -20.00 9.70 -3.20
CA LEU A 84 -19.77 8.70 -4.24
C LEU A 84 -20.12 9.25 -5.64
N PRO A 85 -19.44 8.77 -6.70
CA PRO A 85 -19.89 9.03 -8.06
C PRO A 85 -21.32 8.54 -8.27
N GLU A 86 -22.07 9.21 -9.15
CA GLU A 86 -23.44 8.80 -9.48
C GLU A 86 -23.47 7.35 -10.01
N GLY A 87 -24.39 6.53 -9.50
CA GLY A 87 -24.54 5.12 -9.88
C GLY A 87 -23.37 4.21 -9.50
N PHE A 88 -22.44 4.68 -8.67
CA PHE A 88 -21.21 3.93 -8.36
C PHE A 88 -21.49 2.63 -7.61
N LYS A 89 -22.42 2.65 -6.63
CA LYS A 89 -22.74 1.48 -5.79
C LYS A 89 -23.23 0.30 -6.63
N GLU A 90 -24.08 0.56 -7.60
CA GLU A 90 -24.63 -0.44 -8.51
C GLU A 90 -23.54 -1.03 -9.43
N ARG A 91 -22.61 -0.19 -9.91
CA ARG A 91 -21.53 -0.64 -10.80
C ARG A 91 -20.45 -1.48 -10.11
N ILE A 92 -20.29 -1.33 -8.79
CA ILE A 92 -19.31 -2.08 -8.01
C ILE A 92 -19.92 -3.24 -7.22
N GLU A 93 -21.22 -3.50 -7.37
CA GLU A 93 -21.94 -4.49 -6.58
C GLU A 93 -21.24 -5.86 -6.61
N GLY A 94 -21.03 -6.43 -5.41
CA GLY A 94 -20.33 -7.71 -5.24
C GLY A 94 -18.82 -7.68 -5.47
N ARG A 95 -18.25 -6.59 -6.03
CA ARG A 95 -16.83 -6.49 -6.40
C ARG A 95 -16.06 -5.42 -5.64
N GLY A 96 -16.72 -4.36 -5.20
CA GLY A 96 -16.10 -3.23 -4.51
C GLY A 96 -16.74 -2.94 -3.15
N ILE A 97 -15.92 -2.58 -2.17
CA ILE A 97 -16.38 -2.00 -0.90
C ILE A 97 -15.62 -0.68 -0.68
N VAL A 98 -16.36 0.38 -0.35
CA VAL A 98 -15.79 1.63 0.17
C VAL A 98 -16.16 1.74 1.64
N HIS A 99 -15.16 1.88 2.50
CA HIS A 99 -15.34 1.87 3.95
C HIS A 99 -14.65 3.09 4.58
N SER A 100 -15.33 3.73 5.53
CA SER A 100 -14.72 4.68 6.46
C SER A 100 -14.68 4.07 7.84
N GLY A 101 -13.54 4.24 8.51
CA GLY A 101 -13.35 3.73 9.85
C GLY A 101 -12.02 3.01 10.01
N TRP A 102 -11.87 2.39 11.17
CA TRP A 102 -10.72 1.54 11.46
C TRP A 102 -10.91 0.15 10.85
N ILE A 103 -9.80 -0.47 10.45
CA ILE A 103 -9.79 -1.82 9.91
C ILE A 103 -8.53 -2.57 10.37
N GLN A 104 -8.57 -3.90 10.40
CA GLN A 104 -7.43 -4.78 10.70
C GLN A 104 -6.45 -4.86 9.51
N GLN A 105 -5.82 -3.73 9.16
CA GLN A 105 -4.98 -3.58 7.97
C GLN A 105 -3.91 -4.68 7.84
N GLN A 106 -3.19 -4.98 8.92
CA GLN A 106 -2.15 -6.03 8.92
C GLN A 106 -2.71 -7.40 8.50
N LEU A 107 -3.85 -7.80 9.08
CA LEU A 107 -4.52 -9.07 8.75
C LEU A 107 -5.10 -9.09 7.33
N ILE A 108 -5.51 -7.93 6.80
CA ILE A 108 -5.95 -7.82 5.41
C ILE A 108 -4.77 -7.98 4.45
N LEU A 109 -3.64 -7.34 4.73
CA LEU A 109 -2.43 -7.44 3.90
C LEU A 109 -1.85 -8.87 3.89
N GLU A 110 -2.05 -9.63 4.97
CA GLU A 110 -1.67 -11.05 5.08
C GLU A 110 -2.62 -11.99 4.31
N HIS A 111 -3.83 -11.55 3.97
CA HIS A 111 -4.82 -12.38 3.31
C HIS A 111 -4.41 -12.74 1.88
N SER A 112 -4.48 -14.02 1.51
CA SER A 112 -3.96 -14.53 0.23
C SER A 112 -4.60 -13.88 -1.01
N SER A 113 -5.85 -13.44 -0.91
CA SER A 113 -6.56 -12.77 -2.01
C SER A 113 -6.07 -11.35 -2.30
N VAL A 114 -5.35 -10.70 -1.39
CA VAL A 114 -4.83 -9.34 -1.62
C VAL A 114 -3.59 -9.38 -2.51
N GLY A 115 -3.75 -8.88 -3.74
CA GLY A 115 -2.68 -8.82 -4.74
C GLY A 115 -1.98 -7.48 -4.82
N CYS A 116 -2.70 -6.39 -4.53
CA CYS A 116 -2.18 -5.03 -4.61
C CYS A 116 -2.60 -4.22 -3.39
N PHE A 117 -1.68 -3.42 -2.86
CA PHE A 117 -1.92 -2.43 -1.83
C PHE A 117 -1.62 -1.01 -2.34
N ILE A 118 -2.67 -0.18 -2.45
CA ILE A 118 -2.53 1.26 -2.67
C ILE A 118 -2.38 1.94 -1.31
N THR A 119 -1.24 2.59 -1.08
CA THR A 119 -0.88 3.19 0.20
C THR A 119 -0.56 4.67 0.07
N HIS A 120 -0.88 5.41 1.14
CA HIS A 120 -0.51 6.82 1.31
C HIS A 120 0.98 7.05 1.63
N CYS A 121 1.77 5.98 1.73
CA CYS A 121 3.21 6.00 1.98
C CYS A 121 3.65 6.44 3.39
N GLY A 122 2.77 6.27 4.38
CA GLY A 122 3.17 6.34 5.80
C GLY A 122 4.10 5.18 6.18
N ALA A 123 5.13 5.46 6.98
CA ALA A 123 6.20 4.49 7.27
C ALA A 123 5.71 3.15 7.86
N GLY A 124 4.69 3.18 8.72
CA GLY A 124 4.08 1.96 9.29
C GLY A 124 3.42 1.10 8.23
N SER A 125 2.56 1.69 7.39
CA SER A 125 1.87 0.99 6.30
C SER A 125 2.84 0.45 5.24
N LEU A 126 3.93 1.18 4.96
CA LEU A 126 4.98 0.67 4.08
C LEU A 126 5.68 -0.54 4.68
N THR A 127 5.97 -0.53 5.98
CA THR A 127 6.62 -1.67 6.63
C THR A 127 5.71 -2.90 6.63
N GLU A 128 4.42 -2.73 6.92
CA GLU A 128 3.40 -3.80 6.80
C GLU A 128 3.33 -4.35 5.37
N ALA A 129 3.37 -3.49 4.35
CA ALA A 129 3.34 -3.91 2.95
C ALA A 129 4.60 -4.70 2.56
N LEU A 130 5.77 -4.24 3.00
CA LEU A 130 7.07 -4.83 2.67
C LEU A 130 7.25 -6.24 3.22
N VAL A 131 6.62 -6.55 4.36
CA VAL A 131 6.66 -7.91 4.95
C VAL A 131 5.59 -8.85 4.39
N ASN A 132 4.69 -8.36 3.53
CA ASN A 132 3.61 -9.11 2.91
C ASN A 132 3.84 -9.35 1.41
N LYS A 133 2.97 -10.15 0.77
CA LYS A 133 3.14 -10.57 -0.64
C LYS A 133 2.50 -9.62 -1.65
N CYS A 134 1.59 -8.76 -1.23
CA CYS A 134 0.89 -7.83 -2.11
C CYS A 134 1.86 -6.83 -2.74
N GLN A 135 1.61 -6.46 -3.99
CA GLN A 135 2.38 -5.44 -4.71
C GLN A 135 1.96 -4.04 -4.31
N MET A 136 2.89 -3.08 -4.38
CA MET A 136 2.67 -1.75 -3.84
C MET A 136 2.40 -0.72 -4.93
N VAL A 137 1.29 0.00 -4.80
CA VAL A 137 1.03 1.24 -5.52
C VAL A 137 1.18 2.40 -4.55
N LEU A 138 2.06 3.32 -4.88
CA LEU A 138 2.48 4.42 -4.03
C LEU A 138 1.66 5.65 -4.40
N LEU A 139 0.82 6.11 -3.50
CA LEU A 139 0.02 7.32 -3.68
C LEU A 139 0.31 8.27 -2.52
N PRO A 140 1.48 8.93 -2.48
CA PRO A 140 1.87 9.72 -1.33
C PRO A 140 0.91 10.88 -1.07
N GLN A 141 0.52 11.06 0.18
CA GLN A 141 -0.03 12.35 0.63
C GLN A 141 1.05 13.42 0.47
N LEU A 142 0.66 14.65 0.14
CA LEU A 142 1.62 15.75 -0.09
C LEU A 142 2.23 16.31 1.21
N ASP A 143 1.70 15.90 2.37
CA ASP A 143 2.16 16.36 3.67
C ASP A 143 3.15 15.38 4.31
N GLY A 144 4.10 15.92 5.08
CA GLY A 144 5.02 15.12 5.89
C GLY A 144 6.13 14.44 5.08
N ASP A 145 6.51 13.25 5.52
CA ASP A 145 7.59 12.43 4.97
C ASP A 145 7.11 11.48 3.85
N HIS A 146 5.81 11.42 3.57
CA HIS A 146 5.22 10.44 2.66
C HIS A 146 5.76 10.52 1.23
N ILE A 147 6.03 11.74 0.71
CA ILE A 147 6.65 11.92 -0.62
C ILE A 147 8.07 11.33 -0.63
N ILE A 148 8.84 11.55 0.44
CA ILE A 148 10.22 11.04 0.55
C ILE A 148 10.18 9.51 0.60
N ASN A 149 9.24 8.95 1.37
CA ASN A 149 9.03 7.52 1.47
C ASN A 149 8.61 6.92 0.12
N ALA A 150 7.70 7.57 -0.62
CA ALA A 150 7.29 7.14 -1.95
C ALA A 150 8.47 7.10 -2.93
N ARG A 151 9.29 8.16 -2.98
CA ARG A 151 10.49 8.20 -3.83
C ARG A 151 11.51 7.13 -3.44
N MET A 152 11.71 6.89 -2.15
CA MET A 152 12.58 5.83 -1.68
C MET A 152 12.08 4.45 -2.15
N MET A 153 10.78 4.18 -2.02
CA MET A 153 10.19 2.89 -2.40
C MET A 153 10.09 2.70 -3.93
N GLY A 154 9.65 3.73 -4.65
CA GLY A 154 9.37 3.66 -6.08
C GLY A 154 10.59 3.90 -6.97
N SER A 155 11.44 4.87 -6.63
CA SER A 155 12.59 5.23 -7.48
C SER A 155 13.88 4.54 -7.06
N ASN A 156 14.16 4.47 -5.75
CA ASN A 156 15.44 3.96 -5.26
C ASN A 156 15.42 2.44 -5.09
N LEU A 157 14.47 1.91 -4.33
CA LEU A 157 14.35 0.48 -4.07
C LEU A 157 13.58 -0.25 -5.18
N LYS A 158 12.78 0.50 -5.95
CA LYS A 158 11.89 -0.01 -7.00
C LYS A 158 11.07 -1.22 -6.53
N VAL A 159 10.34 -1.07 -5.43
CA VAL A 159 9.48 -2.12 -4.84
C VAL A 159 7.99 -1.82 -5.01
N GLY A 160 7.65 -0.75 -5.72
CA GLY A 160 6.28 -0.35 -6.01
C GLY A 160 6.23 0.70 -7.12
N VAL A 161 5.03 0.96 -7.62
CA VAL A 161 4.78 1.93 -8.70
C VAL A 161 4.08 3.15 -8.13
N GLU A 162 4.65 4.33 -8.34
CA GLU A 162 4.02 5.59 -7.94
C GLU A 162 2.93 6.01 -8.93
N VAL A 163 1.79 6.46 -8.40
CA VAL A 163 0.69 6.99 -9.21
C VAL A 163 1.12 8.33 -9.81
N GLU A 164 1.08 8.42 -11.14
CA GLU A 164 1.37 9.66 -11.86
C GLU A 164 0.38 10.77 -11.45
N LYS A 165 0.93 11.95 -11.19
CA LYS A 165 0.19 13.18 -10.86
C LYS A 165 0.47 14.24 -11.91
N GLY A 166 -0.52 15.10 -12.18
CA GLY A 166 -0.39 16.25 -13.07
C GLY A 166 0.69 17.21 -12.59
N GLU A 167 1.47 17.77 -13.52
CA GLU A 167 2.59 18.66 -13.20
C GLU A 167 2.13 20.02 -12.63
N GLU A 168 0.95 20.49 -13.07
CA GLU A 168 0.44 21.82 -12.70
C GLU A 168 -0.36 21.82 -11.39
N ASP A 169 -1.24 20.84 -11.21
CA ASP A 169 -2.18 20.77 -10.07
C ASP A 169 -1.74 19.76 -8.98
N GLY A 170 -0.79 18.88 -9.29
CA GLY A 170 -0.34 17.80 -8.40
C GLY A 170 -1.41 16.74 -8.16
N TRP A 171 -2.43 16.66 -9.01
CA TRP A 171 -3.58 15.76 -8.85
C TRP A 171 -3.39 14.48 -9.65
N PHE A 172 -3.90 13.38 -9.13
CA PHE A 172 -3.97 12.12 -9.87
C PHE A 172 -5.31 12.02 -10.60
N THR A 173 -5.37 11.18 -11.62
CA THR A 173 -6.59 10.86 -12.36
C THR A 173 -6.96 9.39 -12.17
N LYS A 174 -8.19 9.03 -12.48
CA LYS A 174 -8.67 7.65 -12.51
C LYS A 174 -7.84 6.80 -13.46
N GLU A 175 -7.38 7.36 -14.59
CA GLU A 175 -6.49 6.67 -15.53
C GLU A 175 -5.12 6.40 -14.91
N SER A 176 -4.53 7.36 -14.18
CA SER A 176 -3.21 7.14 -13.57
C SER A 176 -3.27 6.14 -12.42
N VAL A 177 -4.33 6.17 -11.60
CA VAL A 177 -4.60 5.15 -10.58
C VAL A 177 -4.77 3.78 -11.22
N SER A 178 -5.63 3.67 -12.23
CA SER A 178 -5.91 2.41 -12.92
C SER A 178 -4.65 1.84 -13.59
N LYS A 179 -3.85 2.69 -14.23
CA LYS A 179 -2.58 2.35 -14.87
C LYS A 179 -1.59 1.78 -13.87
N ALA A 180 -1.36 2.46 -12.75
CA ALA A 180 -0.42 2.00 -11.72
C ALA A 180 -0.81 0.62 -11.15
N VAL A 181 -2.10 0.42 -10.85
CA VAL A 181 -2.62 -0.88 -10.39
C VAL A 181 -2.42 -1.96 -11.46
N LYS A 182 -2.77 -1.68 -12.72
CA LYS A 182 -2.60 -2.65 -13.81
C LYS A 182 -1.14 -3.04 -14.02
N ILE A 183 -0.20 -2.09 -13.93
CA ILE A 183 1.23 -2.38 -14.04
C ILE A 183 1.68 -3.40 -13.01
N VAL A 184 1.34 -3.20 -11.72
CA VAL A 184 1.82 -4.11 -10.66
C VAL A 184 1.10 -5.46 -10.64
N MET A 185 -0.13 -5.51 -11.16
CA MET A 185 -0.97 -6.71 -11.21
C MET A 185 -0.78 -7.55 -12.49
N ASP A 186 -0.18 -6.98 -13.54
CA ASP A 186 0.11 -7.68 -14.79
C ASP A 186 1.43 -8.46 -14.68
N GLU A 187 1.35 -9.79 -14.77
CA GLU A 187 2.50 -10.70 -14.67
C GLU A 187 3.50 -10.52 -15.82
N GLU A 188 3.01 -10.09 -16.99
CA GLU A 188 3.81 -9.91 -18.21
C GLU A 188 4.41 -8.51 -18.33
N ASN A 189 3.95 -7.55 -17.52
CA ASN A 189 4.49 -6.20 -17.52
C ASN A 189 5.93 -6.17 -16.96
N GLU A 190 6.86 -5.58 -17.72
CA GLU A 190 8.28 -5.49 -17.36
C GLU A 190 8.51 -4.70 -16.06
N VAL A 191 7.87 -3.54 -15.92
CA VAL A 191 7.96 -2.72 -14.69
C VAL A 191 7.33 -3.47 -13.52
N GLY A 192 6.18 -4.10 -13.75
CA GLY A 192 5.53 -4.96 -12.75
C GLY A 192 6.43 -6.10 -12.26
N ARG A 193 7.19 -6.72 -13.18
CA ARG A 193 8.13 -7.80 -12.87
C ARG A 193 9.32 -7.30 -12.05
N GLU A 194 9.92 -6.18 -12.44
CA GLU A 194 11.03 -5.56 -11.70
C GLU A 194 10.62 -5.26 -10.25
N VAL A 195 9.48 -4.61 -10.04
CA VAL A 195 9.03 -4.26 -8.69
C VAL A 195 8.69 -5.48 -7.85
N ARG A 196 8.10 -6.52 -8.45
CA ARG A 196 7.82 -7.81 -7.78
C ARG A 196 9.09 -8.50 -7.32
N GLU A 197 10.10 -8.57 -8.18
CA GLU A 197 11.38 -9.22 -7.86
C GLU A 197 12.13 -8.48 -6.74
N ASN A 198 12.18 -7.16 -6.83
CA ASN A 198 12.84 -6.34 -5.80
C ASN A 198 12.08 -6.38 -4.47
N HIS A 199 10.75 -6.32 -4.51
CA HIS A 199 9.92 -6.48 -3.31
C HIS A 199 10.14 -7.85 -2.68
N ALA A 200 10.18 -8.93 -3.46
CA ALA A 200 10.46 -10.27 -2.95
C ALA A 200 11.85 -10.39 -2.31
N LYS A 201 12.90 -9.82 -2.92
CA LYS A 201 14.25 -9.78 -2.34
C LYS A 201 14.25 -9.05 -1.00
N LEU A 202 13.62 -7.88 -0.94
CA LEU A 202 13.55 -7.07 0.28
C LEU A 202 12.72 -7.77 1.36
N ARG A 203 11.57 -8.33 1.02
CA ARG A 203 10.75 -9.12 1.96
C ARG A 203 11.54 -10.28 2.54
N ASN A 204 12.20 -11.08 1.70
CA ASN A 204 13.02 -12.22 2.16
C ASN A 204 14.18 -11.79 3.07
N PHE A 205 14.71 -10.58 2.87
CA PHE A 205 15.67 -9.98 3.78
C PHE A 205 15.02 -9.62 5.12
N LEU A 206 13.88 -8.93 5.09
CA LEU A 206 13.13 -8.50 6.29
C LEU A 206 12.61 -9.68 7.13
N GLU A 207 12.18 -10.77 6.49
CA GLU A 207 11.72 -12.00 7.15
C GLU A 207 12.77 -12.62 8.08
N ARG A 208 14.06 -12.31 7.89
CA ARG A 208 15.15 -12.76 8.79
C ARG A 208 15.14 -12.06 10.14
N PHE A 209 14.50 -10.89 10.21
CA PHE A 209 14.41 -10.05 11.40
C PHE A 209 13.06 -10.13 12.09
N ILE A 210 12.05 -10.72 11.43
CA ILE A 210 10.77 -11.05 12.07
C ILE A 210 11.05 -12.15 13.09
N PRO A 211 10.77 -11.95 14.39
CA PRO A 211 10.97 -12.98 15.39
C PRO A 211 10.09 -14.19 15.07
N LYS A 212 10.66 -15.23 14.45
CA LYS A 212 10.02 -16.55 14.38
C LYS A 212 10.12 -17.15 15.77
N PHE A 213 9.10 -16.88 16.60
CA PHE A 213 8.99 -17.32 17.99
C PHE A 213 10.15 -16.84 18.90
N GLY A 214 9.92 -15.73 19.61
CA GLY A 214 10.55 -15.47 20.91
C GLY A 214 12.08 -15.34 20.97
N VAL A 215 12.72 -14.61 20.04
CA VAL A 215 14.15 -14.28 20.16
C VAL A 215 14.40 -12.78 20.02
N ASN A 216 15.22 -12.25 20.95
CA ASN A 216 15.60 -10.84 21.08
C ASN A 216 16.34 -10.30 19.84
N PHE A 217 16.01 -9.06 19.46
CA PHE A 217 16.68 -8.28 18.42
C PHE A 217 18.20 -8.18 18.66
N ARG A 218 19.00 -8.54 17.66
CA ARG A 218 20.43 -8.19 17.60
C ARG A 218 20.57 -7.00 16.68
N ILE A 219 21.00 -5.86 17.24
CA ILE A 219 21.28 -4.61 16.52
C ILE A 219 22.29 -4.90 15.40
N LEU A 220 21.97 -4.52 14.16
CA LEU A 220 22.92 -4.56 13.05
C LEU A 220 23.90 -3.39 13.19
N GLY A 221 25.16 -3.68 13.49
CA GLY A 221 26.27 -2.80 13.13
C GLY A 221 26.70 -3.05 11.68
N GLU A 222 27.12 -1.97 11.00
CA GLU A 222 27.86 -1.83 9.73
C GLU A 222 27.43 -2.62 8.47
N ASN A 223 26.78 -3.78 8.58
CA ASN A 223 26.51 -4.69 7.45
C ASN A 223 25.19 -4.44 6.70
N GLY A 224 24.32 -3.55 7.20
CA GLY A 224 23.04 -3.24 6.54
C GLY A 224 23.21 -2.38 5.29
N ASP A 225 24.17 -1.45 5.32
CA ASP A 225 24.44 -0.52 4.23
C ASP A 225 25.13 -1.21 3.04
N ASP A 226 25.94 -2.24 3.29
CA ASP A 226 26.65 -2.98 2.25
C ASP A 226 25.73 -3.93 1.48
N TRP A 227 24.76 -4.58 2.14
CA TRP A 227 23.81 -5.45 1.44
C TRP A 227 22.92 -4.68 0.44
N ALA A 228 22.47 -3.49 0.83
CA ALA A 228 21.65 -2.62 -0.03
C ALA A 228 22.42 -2.13 -1.26
N LYS A 229 23.72 -1.82 -1.11
CA LYS A 229 24.59 -1.45 -2.23
C LYS A 229 24.87 -2.62 -3.17
N GLU A 230 25.06 -3.83 -2.64
CA GLU A 230 25.40 -5.00 -3.45
C GLU A 230 24.20 -5.63 -4.18
N ASN A 231 22.97 -5.49 -3.67
CA ASN A 231 21.83 -6.27 -4.17
C ASN A 231 20.66 -5.45 -4.73
N ILE A 232 20.68 -4.12 -4.61
CA ILE A 232 19.58 -3.24 -5.05
C ILE A 232 20.06 -2.19 -6.07
N GLN A 233 21.37 -1.93 -6.19
CA GLN A 233 21.93 -0.90 -7.09
C GLN A 233 22.53 -1.38 -8.42
N SER A 234 22.17 -2.56 -8.94
CA SER A 234 22.61 -3.00 -10.29
C SER A 234 21.51 -2.85 -11.35
#